data_AF-G7Q036-F1
#
_entry.id   AF-G7Q036-F1
#
_cell.length_a   1.000
_cell.length_b   1.000
_cell.length_c   1.000
_cell.angle_alpha   90.00
_cell.angle_beta   90.00
_cell.angle_gamma   90.00
#
_symmetry.space_group_name_H-M   'P 1'
#
loop_
_entity.id
_entity.type
_entity.pdbx_description
1 polymer ?
#
loop_
_entity_poly.entity_id
_entity_poly.type
_entity_poly.pdbx_seq_one_letter_code
_entity_poly.pdbx_strand_id
1 'polypeptide(L)'
;LAAHRCGLRPAVGYELNPWLVALARLHAWRAGCAGSVCYRRKDLWKVSLRDCRNVSVFLAPSVLPLLEDKLRAELPAGARGVSGRFPLPTWQPVAVAGEGLDRVWAYDVPGGGQAGEAVSSRIPIQA
;
A
#
# COMPACT_ATOMS: atom_id res chain seq x y z
N LEU A 1 -12.01 2.86 5.44
CA LEU A 1 -12.54 4.23 5.65
C LEU A 1 -11.54 5.32 5.26
N ALA A 2 -10.31 5.33 5.80
CA ALA A 2 -9.31 6.37 5.48
C ALA A 2 -9.05 6.52 3.97
N ALA A 3 -8.75 5.42 3.27
CA ALA A 3 -8.59 5.41 1.81
C ALA A 3 -9.79 6.03 1.08
N HIS A 4 -11.01 5.74 1.56
CA HIS A 4 -12.23 6.32 1.00
C HIS A 4 -12.29 7.85 1.19
N ARG A 5 -11.90 8.36 2.36
CA ARG A 5 -11.85 9.81 2.62
C ARG A 5 -10.83 10.53 1.73
N CYS A 6 -9.75 9.86 1.34
CA CYS A 6 -8.77 10.37 0.39
C CYS A 6 -9.19 10.24 -1.09
N GLY A 7 -10.45 9.89 -1.38
CA GLY A 7 -10.93 9.73 -2.76
C GLY A 7 -10.56 8.41 -3.44
N LEU A 8 -9.82 7.50 -2.78
CA LEU A 8 -9.43 6.22 -3.38
C LEU A 8 -10.65 5.28 -3.49
N ARG A 9 -10.91 4.75 -4.69
CA ARG A 9 -12.01 3.83 -4.97
C ARG A 9 -11.54 2.72 -5.94
N PRO A 10 -12.02 1.48 -5.79
CA PRO A 10 -12.78 0.97 -4.64
C PRO A 10 -11.92 0.86 -3.37
N ALA A 11 -12.52 1.00 -2.19
CA ALA A 11 -11.82 0.87 -0.90
C ALA A 11 -12.23 -0.44 -0.21
N VAL A 12 -11.30 -1.39 -0.11
CA VAL A 12 -11.53 -2.72 0.47
C VAL A 12 -10.61 -2.96 1.66
N GLY A 13 -11.16 -3.44 2.77
CA GLY A 13 -10.42 -3.85 3.97
C GLY A 13 -10.56 -5.36 4.21
N TYR A 14 -9.44 -6.02 4.49
CA TYR A 14 -9.37 -7.43 4.85
C TYR A 14 -8.95 -7.57 6.30
N GLU A 15 -9.65 -8.41 7.05
CA GLU A 15 -9.37 -8.68 8.46
C GLU A 15 -9.84 -10.11 8.79
N LEU A 16 -9.13 -10.81 9.67
CA LEU A 16 -9.49 -12.17 10.10
C LEU A 16 -10.45 -12.15 11.28
N ASN A 17 -10.28 -11.21 12.20
CA ASN A 17 -11.08 -11.15 13.41
C ASN A 17 -12.52 -10.64 13.10
N PRO A 18 -13.56 -11.46 13.30
CA PRO A 18 -14.94 -11.07 12.99
C PRO A 18 -15.41 -9.85 13.81
N TRP A 19 -14.91 -9.67 15.03
CA TRP A 19 -15.25 -8.53 15.88
C TRP A 19 -14.70 -7.22 15.33
N LEU A 20 -13.44 -7.25 14.84
CA LEU A 20 -12.83 -6.08 14.21
C LEU A 20 -13.51 -5.73 12.89
N VAL A 21 -13.94 -6.73 12.11
CA VAL A 21 -14.75 -6.50 10.90
C VAL A 21 -16.10 -5.84 11.26
N ALA A 22 -16.78 -6.33 12.30
CA ALA A 22 -18.04 -5.75 12.76
C ALA A 22 -17.85 -4.30 13.24
N LEU A 23 -16.81 -4.04 14.03
CA LEU A 23 -16.45 -2.69 14.50
C LEU A 23 -16.12 -1.76 13.33
N ALA A 24 -15.36 -2.23 12.33
CA ALA A 24 -15.02 -1.45 11.16
C ALA A 24 -16.26 -1.09 10.31
N ARG A 25 -17.21 -2.03 10.18
CA ARG A 25 -18.51 -1.78 9.54
C ARG A 25 -19.34 -0.77 10.31
N LEU A 26 -19.38 -0.89 11.65
CA LEU A 26 -20.07 0.08 12.50
C LEU A 26 -19.48 1.49 12.34
N HIS A 27 -18.15 1.61 12.31
CA HIS A 27 -17.48 2.90 12.07
C HIS A 27 -17.80 3.47 10.68
N ALA A 28 -17.80 2.63 9.64
CA ALA A 28 -18.18 3.08 8.30
C ALA A 28 -19.65 3.48 8.20
N TRP A 29 -20.54 2.78 8.90
CA TRP A 29 -21.97 3.13 9.00
C TRP A 29 -22.18 4.46 9.73
N ARG A 30 -21.56 4.65 10.89
CA ARG A 30 -21.58 5.93 11.63
C ARG A 30 -21.04 7.09 10.80
N ALA A 31 -20.08 6.82 9.91
CA ALA A 31 -19.52 7.82 9.00
C ALA A 31 -20.31 8.00 7.69
N GLY A 32 -21.48 7.36 7.52
CA GLY A 32 -22.28 7.43 6.29
C GLY A 32 -21.64 6.78 5.06
N CYS A 33 -20.58 5.99 5.24
CA CYS A 33 -19.74 5.44 4.18
C CYS A 33 -19.95 3.93 3.97
N ALA A 34 -21.00 3.33 4.55
CA ALA A 34 -21.20 1.88 4.54
C ALA A 34 -21.34 1.29 3.12
N GLY A 35 -21.97 2.01 2.18
CA GLY A 35 -22.09 1.58 0.78
C GLY A 35 -20.81 1.73 -0.04
N SER A 36 -19.83 2.46 0.48
CA SER A 36 -18.67 2.91 -0.30
C SER A 36 -17.34 2.30 0.15
N VAL A 37 -17.36 1.50 1.21
CA VAL A 37 -16.21 0.76 1.73
C VAL A 37 -16.63 -0.69 1.98
N CYS A 38 -15.86 -1.64 1.43
CA CYS A 38 -16.13 -3.06 1.61
C CYS A 38 -15.19 -3.66 2.67
N TYR A 39 -15.75 -4.30 3.69
CA TYR A 39 -14.96 -5.06 4.67
C TYR A 39 -15.24 -6.55 4.52
N ARG A 40 -14.17 -7.32 4.33
CA ARG A 40 -14.22 -8.76 4.06
C ARG A 40 -13.46 -9.52 5.13
N ARG A 41 -14.10 -10.53 5.72
CA ARG A 41 -13.43 -11.46 6.62
C ARG A 41 -12.64 -12.49 5.81
N LYS A 42 -11.40 -12.17 5.46
CA LYS A 42 -10.53 -13.04 4.66
C LYS A 42 -9.08 -12.88 5.09
N ASP A 43 -8.34 -13.96 4.90
CA ASP A 43 -6.90 -13.98 5.06
C ASP A 43 -6.23 -13.20 3.93
N LEU A 44 -5.37 -12.24 4.28
CA LEU A 44 -4.58 -11.46 3.33
C LEU A 44 -3.76 -12.37 2.41
N TRP A 45 -3.23 -13.48 2.92
CA TRP A 45 -2.38 -14.37 2.12
C TRP A 45 -3.14 -15.06 0.99
N LYS A 46 -4.45 -15.25 1.15
CA LYS A 46 -5.32 -15.96 0.21
C LYS A 46 -6.07 -15.05 -0.77
N VAL A 47 -6.00 -13.73 -0.59
CA VAL A 47 -6.62 -12.78 -1.52
C VAL A 47 -5.62 -12.34 -2.59
N SER A 48 -6.12 -12.08 -3.79
CA SER A 48 -5.30 -11.51 -4.86
C SER A 48 -5.23 -9.99 -4.72
N LEU A 49 -4.02 -9.44 -4.84
CA LEU A 49 -3.76 -7.99 -4.82
C LEU A 49 -3.55 -7.40 -6.23
N ARG A 50 -3.74 -8.20 -7.29
CA ARG A 50 -3.47 -7.81 -8.68
C ARG A 50 -4.26 -6.61 -9.18
N ASP A 51 -5.48 -6.44 -8.68
CA ASP A 51 -6.36 -5.33 -9.06
C ASP A 51 -6.15 -4.08 -8.17
N CYS A 52 -5.21 -4.13 -7.23
CA CYS A 52 -4.98 -3.06 -6.25
C CYS A 52 -3.79 -2.20 -6.65
N ARG A 53 -4.03 -0.91 -6.96
CA ARG A 53 -2.96 0.07 -7.20
C ARG A 53 -2.35 0.67 -5.94
N ASN A 54 -3.11 0.70 -4.84
CA ASN A 54 -2.66 1.25 -3.57
C ASN A 54 -2.99 0.23 -2.48
N VAL A 55 -1.97 -0.24 -1.76
CA VAL A 55 -2.12 -1.19 -0.67
C VAL A 55 -1.48 -0.62 0.59
N SER A 56 -2.23 -0.65 1.70
CA SER A 56 -1.74 -0.27 3.01
C SER A 56 -1.89 -1.46 3.96
N VAL A 57 -0.81 -1.80 4.65
CA VAL A 57 -0.71 -2.98 5.50
C VAL A 57 -0.05 -2.62 6.82
N PHE A 58 -0.59 -3.18 7.90
CA PHE A 58 -0.07 -3.04 9.25
C PHE A 58 0.01 -4.44 9.86
N LEU A 59 1.21 -5.00 9.92
CA LEU A 59 1.45 -6.38 10.34
C LEU A 59 2.62 -6.48 11.33
N ALA A 60 2.77 -7.65 11.94
CA ALA A 60 3.89 -7.95 12.84
C ALA A 60 5.21 -8.15 12.07
N PRO A 61 6.37 -7.88 12.68
CA PRO A 61 7.68 -8.03 12.04
C PRO A 61 7.96 -9.42 11.46
N SER A 62 7.48 -10.48 12.11
CA SER A 62 7.72 -11.87 11.70
C SER A 62 7.13 -12.24 10.34
N VAL A 63 6.15 -11.49 9.85
CA VAL A 63 5.48 -11.77 8.57
C VAL A 63 5.86 -10.77 7.46
N LEU A 64 6.70 -9.78 7.75
CA LEU A 64 7.11 -8.79 6.77
C LEU A 64 7.89 -9.37 5.57
N PRO A 65 8.77 -10.38 5.73
CA PRO A 65 9.41 -11.02 4.58
C PRO A 65 8.39 -11.65 3.62
N LEU A 66 7.43 -12.42 4.16
CA LEU A 66 6.37 -13.05 3.36
C LEU A 66 5.48 -12.00 2.68
N LEU A 67 5.20 -10.89 3.39
CA LEU A 67 4.43 -9.78 2.85
C LEU A 67 5.16 -9.16 1.66
N GLU A 68 6.46 -8.94 1.81
CA GLU A 68 7.31 -8.40 0.75
C GLU A 68 7.21 -9.24 -0.53
N ASP A 69 7.39 -10.56 -0.41
CA ASP A 69 7.30 -11.49 -1.52
C ASP A 69 5.92 -11.45 -2.19
N LYS A 70 4.85 -11.45 -1.39
CA LYS A 70 3.48 -11.37 -1.92
C LYS A 70 3.22 -10.06 -2.65
N LEU A 71 3.65 -8.92 -2.10
CA LEU A 71 3.47 -7.62 -2.72
C LEU A 71 4.24 -7.53 -4.04
N ARG A 72 5.49 -8.01 -4.10
CA ARG A 72 6.29 -8.04 -5.33
C ARG A 72 5.68 -8.96 -6.39
N ALA A 73 5.12 -10.10 -5.99
CA ALA A 73 4.55 -11.08 -6.91
C ALA A 73 3.17 -10.70 -7.45
N GLU A 74 2.37 -9.98 -6.67
CA GLU A 74 0.96 -9.74 -7.01
C GLU A 74 0.63 -8.30 -7.38
N LEU A 75 1.36 -7.29 -6.89
CA LEU A 75 1.00 -5.91 -7.20
C LEU A 75 1.32 -5.57 -8.67
N PRO A 76 0.45 -4.82 -9.35
CA PRO A 76 0.72 -4.39 -10.71
C PRO A 76 1.85 -3.36 -10.75
N ALA A 77 2.52 -3.29 -11.91
CA ALA A 77 3.50 -2.26 -12.23
C ALA A 77 2.97 -0.84 -11.92
N GLY A 78 3.76 -0.02 -11.23
CA GLY A 78 3.37 1.33 -10.81
C GLY A 78 2.39 1.39 -9.64
N ALA A 79 2.08 0.26 -8.99
CA ALA A 79 1.35 0.26 -7.72
C ALA A 79 2.22 0.75 -6.57
N ARG A 80 1.56 1.23 -5.52
CA ARG A 80 2.20 1.69 -4.29
C ARG A 80 1.78 0.82 -3.10
N GLY A 81 2.77 0.27 -2.42
CA GLY A 81 2.62 -0.42 -1.14
C GLY A 81 3.00 0.50 0.01
N VAL A 82 2.28 0.45 1.13
CA VAL A 82 2.59 1.19 2.36
C VAL A 82 2.60 0.22 3.53
N SER A 83 3.73 0.11 4.23
CA SER A 83 3.84 -0.65 5.48
C SER A 83 3.84 0.30 6.68
N GLY A 84 2.99 0.00 7.66
CA GLY A 84 2.97 0.73 8.93
C GLY A 84 3.91 0.11 9.96
N ARG A 85 4.44 0.96 10.85
CA ARG A 85 5.28 0.67 12.02
C ARG A 85 6.67 0.09 11.72
N PHE A 86 6.78 -0.79 10.74
CA PHE A 86 8.00 -1.51 10.40
C PHE A 86 8.27 -1.47 8.89
N PRO A 87 9.54 -1.32 8.48
CA PRO A 87 9.91 -1.39 7.07
C PRO A 87 9.90 -2.84 6.56
N LEU A 88 9.75 -3.01 5.25
CA LEU A 88 9.99 -4.28 4.57
C LEU A 88 11.50 -4.59 4.62
N PRO A 89 11.89 -5.85 4.83
CA PRO A 89 13.27 -6.21 5.17
C PRO A 89 14.29 -5.92 4.05
N THR A 90 13.92 -6.08 2.78
CA THR A 90 14.87 -5.90 1.67
C THR A 90 14.43 -4.88 0.62
N TRP A 91 13.17 -4.45 0.66
CA TRP A 91 12.66 -3.45 -0.27
C TRP A 91 13.00 -2.03 0.20
N GLN A 92 13.72 -1.27 -0.61
CA GLN A 92 14.02 0.12 -0.32
C GLN A 92 12.73 0.99 -0.39
N PRO A 93 12.38 1.73 0.68
CA PRO A 93 11.26 2.66 0.68
C PRO A 93 11.57 3.91 -0.17
N VAL A 94 10.57 4.42 -0.88
CA VAL A 94 10.62 5.67 -1.64
C VAL A 94 10.26 6.88 -0.78
N ALA A 95 9.50 6.68 0.29
CA ALA A 95 9.14 7.72 1.24
C ALA A 95 8.93 7.14 2.64
N VAL A 96 9.22 7.95 3.65
CA VAL A 96 9.03 7.63 5.06
C VAL A 96 8.32 8.82 5.69
N ALA A 97 7.28 8.56 6.48
CA ALA A 97 6.55 9.60 7.19
C ALA A 97 6.23 9.16 8.62
N GLY A 98 6.03 10.12 9.52
CA GLY A 98 5.71 9.86 10.92
C GLY A 98 6.92 9.47 11.78
N GLU A 99 6.67 9.34 13.08
CA GLU A 99 7.70 9.12 14.10
C GLU A 99 7.27 8.00 15.06
N GLY A 100 8.26 7.33 15.68
CA GLY A 100 8.02 6.27 16.65
C GLY A 100 7.09 5.16 16.14
N LEU A 101 5.98 4.95 16.83
CA LEU A 101 4.99 3.91 16.53
C LEU A 101 4.13 4.23 15.30
N ASP A 102 4.03 5.51 14.93
CA ASP A 102 3.23 6.00 13.81
C ASP A 102 4.05 6.12 12.51
N ARG A 103 5.30 5.65 12.52
CA ARG A 103 6.14 5.65 11.33
C ARG A 103 5.56 4.74 10.25
N VAL A 104 5.51 5.24 9.02
CA VAL A 104 5.04 4.54 7.82
C VAL A 104 6.10 4.60 6.72
N TRP A 105 6.12 3.56 5.90
CA TRP A 105 7.09 3.37 4.83
C TRP A 105 6.34 3.08 3.53
N ALA A 106 6.63 3.85 2.47
CA ALA A 106 6.02 3.67 1.16
C ALA A 106 7.02 3.05 0.18
N TYR A 107 6.53 2.19 -0.70
CA TYR A 107 7.30 1.46 -1.71
C TYR A 107 6.57 1.54 -3.05
N ASP A 108 7.32 1.78 -4.12
CA ASP A 108 6.79 1.73 -5.48
C ASP A 108 7.17 0.43 -6.15
N VAL A 109 6.19 -0.21 -6.80
CA VAL A 109 6.41 -1.34 -7.69
C VAL A 109 6.99 -0.76 -8.99
N PRO A 110 8.21 -1.16 -9.40
CA PRO A 110 8.81 -0.65 -10.62
C PRO A 110 7.85 -0.84 -11.80
N GLY A 111 7.54 0.28 -12.47
CA GLY A 111 6.80 0.25 -13.71
C GLY A 111 7.70 -0.28 -14.82
N GLY A 112 7.34 -1.39 -15.47
CA GLY A 112 7.98 -1.78 -16.73
C GLY A 112 7.60 -0.78 -17.82
N GLY A 113 8.31 0.36 -17.89
CA GLY A 113 8.08 1.38 -18.92
C GLY A 113 8.77 2.72 -18.65
N GLN A 114 9.90 2.90 -19.34
CA GLN A 114 10.69 4.13 -19.57
C GLN A 114 11.59 4.60 -18.40
N ALA A 115 12.82 4.08 -18.40
CA ALA A 115 13.98 4.90 -18.04
C ALA A 115 14.04 6.08 -19.02
N GLY A 116 13.35 7.17 -18.70
CA GLY A 116 13.46 8.43 -19.41
C GLY A 116 14.84 9.02 -19.16
N GLU A 117 15.72 8.85 -20.15
CA GLU A 117 16.73 9.81 -20.59
C GLU A 117 17.06 10.93 -19.59
N ALA A 118 18.16 10.73 -18.84
CA ALA A 118 18.99 11.85 -18.47
C ALA A 118 19.64 12.40 -19.76
N VAL A 119 18.93 13.30 -20.46
CA VAL A 119 19.56 14.19 -21.44
C VAL A 119 20.49 15.10 -20.65
N SER A 120 21.73 14.63 -20.51
CA SER A 120 22.89 15.44 -20.19
C SER A 120 23.15 16.34 -21.41
N SER A 121 22.47 17.48 -21.49
CA SER A 121 22.88 18.56 -22.38
C SER A 121 24.15 19.20 -21.83
N ARG A 122 25.29 18.53 -22.02
CA ARG A 122 26.58 19.20 -22.05
C ARG A 122 26.56 20.10 -23.28
N ILE A 123 26.39 21.40 -23.07
CA ILE A 123 26.79 22.40 -24.06
C ILE A 123 28.32 22.51 -23.94
N PRO A 124 29.11 22.13 -24.95
CA PRO A 124 30.51 22.53 -25.00
C PRO A 124 30.59 24.01 -25.39
N ILE A 125 31.34 24.75 -24.60
CA ILE A 125 31.80 26.11 -24.91
C ILE A 125 32.82 26.01 -26.06
N GLN A 126 32.61 26.78 -27.11
CA GLN A 126 33.59 27.22 -28.12
C GLN A 126 33.09 28.59 -28.64
N ALA A 127 33.89 29.62 -28.83
CA ALA A 127 35.31 29.90 -28.60
C ALA A 127 35.45 31.41 -28.35
#